data_AF-A0A957C7F0-F1
#
_entry.id   AF-A0A957C7F0-F1
#
_cell.length_a   1.000
_cell.length_b   1.000
_cell.length_c   1.000
_cell.angle_alpha   90.00
_cell.angle_beta   90.00
_cell.angle_gamma   90.00
#
_symmetry.space_group_name_H-M   'P 1'
#
loop_
_entity.id
_entity.type
_entity.pdbx_description
1 polymer ?
#
loop_
_entity_poly.entity_id
_entity_poly.type
_entity_poly.pdbx_seq_one_letter_code
_entity_poly.pdbx_strand_id
1 'polypeptide(L)'
;PDMDGYEVCRRLKAKEETSNIPVIFLSAISETDDIIKGFEVGGVDYVSKPFQSREVVARVNSQLTLAYQRQQIAALREQDQRQLEQLNQMRDRFLHATAHDLKNPLTGVLLYTQKLRMMEASEMHELPDVAAGIEQNARKMQRLITDILDLAQIQIGEMLNIHVVDVVPLLVRSLQEADIHARNKQIQLHLEAPEHRVPLALDAHYFGRVLDNLVNNAVKYTSEGGEVVVSLQETEDRVFISIEDNGIGIPDEDLPHIFEEFYRVRKSTHKKQSGPGLGLSIVAAIVHQHSGEITAESQEGRGSLFTISLPRP
;
A
#
# COMPACT_ATOMS: atom_id res chain seq x y z
N PRO A 1 -62.20 -14.72 -12.85
CA PRO A 1 -60.72 -14.88 -12.86
C PRO A 1 -60.36 -16.29 -12.36
N ASP A 2 -59.49 -17.00 -13.07
CA ASP A 2 -59.14 -18.41 -12.76
C ASP A 2 -58.06 -18.59 -11.68
N MET A 3 -57.49 -17.49 -11.17
CA MET A 3 -56.40 -17.47 -10.19
C MET A 3 -56.69 -16.41 -9.12
N ASP A 4 -56.48 -16.75 -7.85
CA ASP A 4 -56.64 -15.82 -6.74
C ASP A 4 -55.38 -14.94 -6.55
N GLY A 5 -55.54 -13.82 -5.83
CA GLY A 5 -54.43 -12.87 -5.62
C GLY A 5 -53.26 -13.45 -4.80
N TYR A 6 -53.53 -14.45 -3.96
CA TYR A 6 -52.50 -15.09 -3.12
C TYR A 6 -51.59 -15.98 -3.95
N GLU A 7 -52.14 -16.74 -4.91
CA GLU A 7 -51.41 -17.55 -5.87
C GLU A 7 -50.56 -16.68 -6.81
N VAL A 8 -51.07 -15.50 -7.22
CA VAL A 8 -50.26 -14.52 -7.96
C VAL A 8 -49.06 -14.06 -7.13
N CYS A 9 -49.26 -13.67 -5.87
CA CYS A 9 -48.18 -13.26 -4.97
C CYS A 9 -47.14 -14.37 -4.81
N ARG A 10 -47.59 -15.60 -4.56
CA ARG A 10 -46.72 -16.77 -4.42
C ARG A 10 -45.83 -16.97 -5.65
N ARG A 11 -46.39 -16.85 -6.87
CA ARG A 11 -45.63 -16.95 -8.11
C ARG A 11 -44.63 -15.83 -8.31
N LEU A 12 -44.98 -14.59 -7.93
CA LEU A 12 -44.05 -13.46 -7.97
C LEU A 12 -42.90 -13.65 -6.98
N LYS A 13 -43.17 -14.17 -5.79
CA LYS A 13 -42.16 -14.43 -4.77
C LYS A 13 -41.25 -15.61 -5.09
N ALA A 14 -41.73 -16.59 -5.86
CA ALA A 14 -40.96 -17.77 -6.25
C ALA A 14 -39.90 -17.52 -7.34
N LYS A 15 -39.97 -16.40 -8.08
CA LYS A 15 -38.99 -16.06 -9.13
C LYS A 15 -37.97 -15.07 -8.59
N GLU A 16 -36.68 -15.33 -8.82
CA GLU A 16 -35.58 -14.47 -8.35
C GLU A 16 -35.75 -13.00 -8.79
N GLU A 17 -36.09 -12.79 -10.06
CA GLU A 17 -36.29 -11.47 -10.68
C GLU A 17 -37.40 -10.62 -10.04
N THR A 18 -38.48 -11.27 -9.54
CA THR A 18 -39.65 -10.58 -8.99
C THR A 18 -39.80 -10.73 -7.49
N SER A 19 -38.98 -11.57 -6.85
CA SER A 19 -39.07 -11.91 -5.43
C SER A 19 -38.96 -10.69 -4.51
N ASN A 20 -38.16 -9.71 -4.91
CA ASN A 20 -37.91 -8.49 -4.14
C ASN A 20 -38.99 -7.41 -4.30
N ILE A 21 -39.94 -7.56 -5.23
CA ILE A 21 -41.00 -6.56 -5.47
C ILE A 21 -42.00 -6.59 -4.30
N PRO A 22 -42.24 -5.46 -3.59
CA PRO A 22 -43.22 -5.40 -2.51
C PRO A 22 -44.64 -5.60 -3.04
N VAL A 23 -45.40 -6.53 -2.45
CA VAL A 23 -46.80 -6.80 -2.82
C VAL A 23 -47.72 -6.32 -1.70
N ILE A 24 -48.64 -5.42 -2.02
CA ILE A 24 -49.66 -4.91 -1.11
C ILE A 24 -51.02 -5.48 -1.56
N PHE A 25 -51.71 -6.16 -0.66
CA PHE A 25 -53.03 -6.71 -0.94
C PHE A 25 -54.13 -5.66 -0.74
N LEU A 26 -55.13 -5.65 -1.61
CA LEU A 26 -56.36 -4.85 -1.44
C LEU A 26 -57.54 -5.80 -1.29
N SER A 27 -58.17 -5.91 -0.11
CA SER A 27 -59.34 -6.79 0.07
C SER A 27 -60.52 -6.12 0.77
N ALA A 28 -61.70 -6.70 0.55
CA ALA A 28 -62.98 -6.21 1.05
C ALA A 28 -63.33 -6.76 2.44
N ILE A 29 -62.58 -7.75 2.93
CA ILE A 29 -62.89 -8.48 4.17
C ILE A 29 -61.68 -8.40 5.09
N SER A 30 -61.89 -7.85 6.30
CA SER A 30 -60.87 -7.69 7.35
C SER A 30 -60.84 -8.89 8.30
N GLU A 31 -61.21 -10.08 7.81
CA GLU A 31 -61.06 -11.30 8.60
C GLU A 31 -59.57 -11.57 8.79
N THR A 32 -59.19 -11.79 10.05
CA THR A 32 -57.79 -11.89 10.46
C THR A 32 -57.05 -13.00 9.69
N ASP A 33 -57.76 -14.06 9.31
CA ASP A 33 -57.21 -15.21 8.57
C ASP A 33 -56.76 -14.86 7.14
N ASP A 34 -57.50 -13.99 6.43
CA ASP A 34 -57.16 -13.56 5.06
C ASP A 34 -55.94 -12.62 5.03
N ILE A 35 -55.77 -11.83 6.09
CA ILE A 35 -54.61 -10.96 6.29
C ILE A 35 -53.37 -11.82 6.59
N ILE A 36 -53.50 -12.78 7.50
CA ILE A 36 -52.43 -13.73 7.85
C ILE A 36 -51.97 -14.48 6.60
N LYS A 37 -52.91 -15.03 5.83
CA LYS A 37 -52.61 -15.73 4.57
C LYS A 37 -51.87 -14.86 3.56
N GLY A 38 -52.18 -13.56 3.51
CA GLY A 38 -51.48 -12.58 2.66
C GLY A 38 -50.01 -12.41 3.02
N PHE A 39 -49.70 -12.33 4.31
CA PHE A 39 -48.31 -12.27 4.77
C PHE A 39 -47.57 -13.60 4.58
N GLU A 40 -48.23 -14.74 4.79
CA GLU A 40 -47.64 -16.08 4.59
C GLU A 40 -47.19 -16.33 3.15
N VAL A 41 -47.91 -15.80 2.15
CA VAL A 41 -47.51 -15.90 0.74
C VAL A 41 -46.51 -14.80 0.31
N GLY A 42 -46.01 -14.00 1.25
CA GLY A 42 -44.97 -13.00 1.04
C GLY A 42 -45.47 -11.60 0.71
N GLY A 43 -46.75 -11.29 0.96
CA GLY A 43 -47.24 -9.92 0.99
C GLY A 43 -46.53 -9.10 2.07
N VAL A 44 -46.31 -7.81 1.81
CA VAL A 44 -45.63 -6.90 2.77
C VAL A 44 -46.58 -6.00 3.52
N ASP A 45 -47.81 -5.83 3.00
CA ASP A 45 -48.84 -4.99 3.60
C ASP A 45 -50.23 -5.34 3.01
N TYR A 46 -51.27 -4.78 3.63
CA TYR A 46 -52.66 -4.97 3.24
C TYR A 46 -53.46 -3.66 3.43
N VAL A 47 -54.41 -3.38 2.54
CA VAL A 47 -55.37 -2.26 2.68
C VAL A 47 -56.81 -2.76 2.49
N SER A 48 -57.67 -2.44 3.45
CA SER A 48 -59.09 -2.80 3.41
C SER A 48 -59.91 -1.84 2.54
N LYS A 49 -60.96 -2.35 1.90
CA LYS A 49 -61.94 -1.56 1.15
C LYS A 49 -63.16 -1.23 2.04
N PRO A 50 -63.77 -0.03 1.90
CA PRO A 50 -63.34 1.07 1.03
C PRO A 50 -62.11 1.80 1.59
N PHE A 51 -61.10 2.04 0.74
CA PHE A 51 -59.86 2.72 1.14
C PHE A 51 -59.87 4.20 0.74
N GLN A 52 -59.08 5.00 1.44
CA GLN A 52 -58.75 6.36 1.01
C GLN A 52 -57.49 6.35 0.13
N SER A 53 -57.51 7.05 -1.00
CA SER A 53 -56.36 7.11 -1.91
C SER A 53 -55.08 7.59 -1.22
N ARG A 54 -55.19 8.51 -0.25
CA ARG A 54 -54.06 9.01 0.54
C ARG A 54 -53.41 7.92 1.40
N GLU A 55 -54.20 7.00 1.95
CA GLU A 55 -53.69 5.88 2.74
C GLU A 55 -52.88 4.91 1.88
N VAL A 56 -53.42 4.52 0.71
CA VAL A 56 -52.74 3.62 -0.23
C VAL A 56 -51.41 4.24 -0.70
N VAL A 57 -51.42 5.52 -1.07
CA VAL A 57 -50.19 6.23 -1.48
C VAL A 57 -49.17 6.29 -0.36
N ALA A 58 -49.59 6.55 0.89
CA ALA A 58 -48.67 6.57 2.03
C ALA A 58 -48.00 5.20 2.24
N ARG A 59 -48.76 4.10 2.17
CA ARG A 59 -48.23 2.73 2.30
C ARG A 59 -47.29 2.37 1.15
N VAL A 60 -47.66 2.68 -0.09
CA VAL A 60 -46.80 2.47 -1.26
C VAL A 60 -45.48 3.23 -1.10
N ASN A 61 -45.53 4.51 -0.69
CA ASN A 61 -44.33 5.30 -0.47
C ASN A 61 -43.44 4.69 0.62
N SER A 62 -44.01 4.24 1.75
CA SER A 62 -43.24 3.55 2.79
C SER A 62 -42.55 2.28 2.25
N GLN A 63 -43.24 1.46 1.46
CA GLN A 63 -42.66 0.25 0.87
C GLN A 63 -41.57 0.58 -0.16
N LEU A 64 -41.75 1.64 -0.96
CA LEU A 64 -40.73 2.10 -1.90
C LEU A 64 -39.49 2.63 -1.17
N THR A 65 -39.66 3.40 -0.10
CA THR A 65 -38.54 3.87 0.74
C THR A 65 -37.77 2.69 1.34
N LEU A 66 -38.46 1.69 1.89
CA LEU A 66 -37.83 0.49 2.43
C LEU A 66 -37.08 -0.32 1.35
N ALA A 67 -37.67 -0.46 0.17
CA ALA A 67 -37.03 -1.14 -0.96
C ALA A 67 -35.75 -0.41 -1.41
N TYR A 68 -35.82 0.92 -1.51
CA TYR A 68 -34.67 1.75 -1.86
C TYR A 68 -33.54 1.66 -0.83
N GLN A 69 -33.85 1.74 0.47
CA GLN A 69 -32.88 1.58 1.54
C GLN A 69 -32.21 0.20 1.53
N ARG A 70 -32.97 -0.87 1.30
CA ARG A 70 -32.42 -2.24 1.17
C ARG A 70 -31.45 -2.33 0.01
N GLN A 71 -31.77 -1.73 -1.13
CA GLN A 71 -30.89 -1.71 -2.30
C GLN A 71 -29.60 -0.94 -2.01
N GLN A 72 -29.67 0.22 -1.34
CA GLN A 72 -28.48 0.98 -0.94
C GLN A 72 -27.58 0.19 0.02
N ILE A 73 -28.17 -0.46 1.03
CA ILE A 73 -27.43 -1.29 1.99
C ILE A 73 -26.76 -2.48 1.27
N ALA A 74 -27.46 -3.13 0.33
CA ALA A 74 -26.90 -4.23 -0.43
C ALA A 74 -25.71 -3.77 -1.29
N ALA A 75 -25.83 -2.62 -1.97
CA ALA A 75 -24.75 -2.05 -2.76
C ALA A 75 -23.53 -1.68 -1.90
N LEU A 76 -23.76 -1.05 -0.74
CA LEU A 76 -22.68 -0.71 0.20
C LEU A 76 -21.98 -1.96 0.74
N ARG A 77 -22.74 -3.00 1.12
CA ARG A 77 -22.17 -4.28 1.56
C ARG A 77 -21.32 -4.94 0.49
N GLU A 78 -21.78 -4.93 -0.76
CA GLU A 78 -21.02 -5.49 -1.87
C GLU A 78 -19.71 -4.72 -2.10
N GLN A 79 -19.74 -3.39 -1.97
CA GLN A 79 -18.54 -2.56 -2.03
C GLN A 79 -17.57 -2.86 -0.89
N ASP A 80 -18.06 -2.88 0.36
CA ASP A 80 -17.24 -3.17 1.55
C ASP A 80 -16.62 -4.57 1.46
N GLN A 81 -17.39 -5.55 0.97
CA GLN A 81 -16.90 -6.92 0.80
C GLN A 81 -15.79 -6.99 -0.25
N ARG A 82 -15.94 -6.31 -1.39
CA ARG A 82 -14.87 -6.21 -2.41
C ARG A 82 -13.62 -5.55 -1.85
N GLN A 83 -13.76 -4.49 -1.05
CA GLN A 83 -12.63 -3.82 -0.40
C GLN A 83 -11.92 -4.75 0.60
N LEU A 84 -12.69 -5.47 1.42
CA LEU A 84 -12.13 -6.41 2.39
C LEU A 84 -11.39 -7.58 1.71
N GLU A 85 -11.94 -8.09 0.60
CA GLU A 85 -11.29 -9.12 -0.21
C GLU A 85 -9.98 -8.61 -0.82
N GLN A 86 -9.96 -7.37 -1.33
CA GLN A 86 -8.73 -6.74 -1.82
C GLN A 86 -7.68 -6.59 -0.72
N LEU A 87 -8.07 -6.11 0.47
CA LEU A 87 -7.18 -5.99 1.62
C LEU A 87 -6.61 -7.34 2.06
N ASN A 88 -7.45 -8.38 2.13
CA ASN A 88 -7.01 -9.73 2.47
C ASN A 88 -6.02 -10.26 1.42
N GLN A 89 -6.28 -10.06 0.13
CA GLN A 89 -5.35 -10.46 -0.92
C GLN A 89 -4.01 -9.74 -0.83
N MET A 90 -4.00 -8.44 -0.53
CA MET A 90 -2.77 -7.67 -0.32
C MET A 90 -2.00 -8.20 0.90
N ARG A 91 -2.68 -8.45 2.01
CA ARG A 91 -2.10 -9.06 3.22
C ARG A 91 -1.50 -10.44 2.93
N ASP A 92 -2.20 -11.29 2.18
CA ASP A 92 -1.71 -12.64 1.89
C ASP A 92 -0.49 -12.60 0.95
N ARG A 93 -0.48 -11.68 -0.02
CA ARG A 93 0.71 -11.40 -0.85
C ARG A 93 1.88 -10.91 0.00
N PHE A 94 1.65 -10.01 0.96
CA PHE A 94 2.65 -9.54 1.93
C PHE A 94 3.28 -10.73 2.67
N LEU A 95 2.47 -11.61 3.27
CA LEU A 95 2.97 -12.73 4.06
C LEU A 95 3.78 -13.71 3.21
N HIS A 96 3.32 -14.00 1.99
CA HIS A 96 4.04 -14.87 1.07
C HIS A 96 5.36 -14.28 0.58
N ALA A 97 5.39 -12.99 0.22
CA ALA A 97 6.60 -12.30 -0.23
C ALA A 97 7.64 -12.24 0.90
N THR A 98 7.24 -11.82 2.10
CA THR A 98 8.10 -11.77 3.28
C THR A 98 8.70 -13.14 3.62
N ALA A 99 7.88 -14.20 3.60
CA ALA A 99 8.37 -15.56 3.85
C ALA A 99 9.42 -16.00 2.83
N HIS A 100 9.18 -15.73 1.53
CA HIS A 100 10.14 -16.05 0.48
C HIS A 100 11.46 -15.27 0.63
N ASP A 101 11.36 -13.99 0.92
CA ASP A 101 12.53 -13.11 1.02
C ASP A 101 13.35 -13.34 2.27
N LEU A 102 12.76 -13.84 3.35
CA LEU A 102 13.48 -14.37 4.52
C LEU A 102 14.11 -15.75 4.25
N LYS A 103 13.42 -16.63 3.52
CA LYS A 103 13.92 -17.97 3.18
C LYS A 103 15.19 -17.92 2.34
N ASN A 104 15.33 -16.94 1.46
CA ASN A 104 16.50 -16.80 0.58
C ASN A 104 17.83 -16.59 1.34
N PRO A 105 18.01 -15.54 2.17
CA PRO A 105 19.23 -15.38 2.95
C PRO A 105 19.44 -16.54 3.93
N LEU A 106 18.36 -17.11 4.50
CA LEU A 106 18.47 -18.28 5.36
C LEU A 106 19.06 -19.48 4.61
N THR A 107 18.61 -19.72 3.38
CA THR A 107 19.15 -20.78 2.52
C THR A 107 20.63 -20.53 2.21
N GLY A 108 21.03 -19.26 2.03
CA GLY A 108 22.43 -18.85 1.89
C GLY A 108 23.27 -19.18 3.14
N VAL A 109 22.79 -18.82 4.33
CA VAL A 109 23.45 -19.18 5.61
C VAL A 109 23.60 -20.69 5.74
N LEU A 110 22.54 -21.46 5.46
CA LEU A 110 22.57 -22.92 5.51
C LEU A 110 23.57 -23.52 4.53
N LEU A 111 23.69 -22.95 3.32
CA LEU A 111 24.67 -23.38 2.33
C LEU A 111 26.11 -23.15 2.80
N TYR A 112 26.42 -21.95 3.30
CA TYR A 112 27.78 -21.65 3.77
C TYR A 112 28.15 -22.42 5.04
N THR A 113 27.20 -22.64 5.96
CA THR A 113 27.43 -23.50 7.14
C THR A 113 27.63 -24.97 6.74
N GLN A 114 26.93 -25.46 5.71
CA GLN A 114 27.20 -26.78 5.14
C GLN A 114 28.60 -26.87 4.50
N LYS A 115 29.01 -25.83 3.74
CA LYS A 115 30.37 -25.74 3.18
C LYS A 115 31.42 -25.75 4.27
N LEU A 116 31.23 -24.98 5.35
CA LEU A 116 32.12 -24.97 6.51
C LEU A 116 32.24 -26.35 7.16
N ARG A 117 31.13 -27.10 7.26
CA ARG A 117 31.13 -28.45 7.87
C ARG A 117 31.83 -29.49 7.02
N MET A 118 31.90 -29.29 5.70
CA MET A 118 32.57 -30.19 4.75
C MET A 118 34.02 -29.76 4.46
N MET A 119 34.46 -28.63 5.00
CA MET A 119 35.77 -28.04 4.73
C MET A 119 36.91 -28.90 5.28
N GLU A 120 37.86 -29.24 4.42
CA GLU A 120 39.08 -29.95 4.80
C GLU A 120 40.21 -28.97 5.16
N ALA A 121 41.27 -29.47 5.82
CA ALA A 121 42.40 -28.64 6.24
C ALA A 121 43.12 -27.95 5.05
N SER A 122 43.08 -28.56 3.86
CA SER A 122 43.60 -28.00 2.60
C SER A 122 42.82 -26.77 2.11
N GLU A 123 41.55 -26.64 2.49
CA GLU A 123 40.62 -25.60 2.04
C GLU A 123 40.51 -24.44 3.05
N MET A 124 41.30 -24.45 4.12
CA MET A 124 41.24 -23.46 5.20
C MET A 124 41.49 -22.01 4.72
N HIS A 125 42.11 -21.85 3.55
CA HIS A 125 42.27 -20.56 2.88
C HIS A 125 40.94 -19.93 2.41
N GLU A 126 39.87 -20.72 2.23
CA GLU A 126 38.53 -20.25 1.86
C GLU A 126 37.66 -19.88 3.07
N LEU A 127 38.12 -20.14 4.30
CA LEU A 127 37.38 -19.85 5.53
C LEU A 127 36.90 -18.38 5.63
N PRO A 128 37.70 -17.36 5.26
CA PRO A 128 37.24 -15.98 5.26
C PRO A 128 36.03 -15.73 4.34
N ASP A 129 36.02 -16.34 3.15
CA ASP A 129 34.92 -16.18 2.18
C ASP A 129 33.65 -16.88 2.66
N VAL A 130 33.80 -18.05 3.30
CA VAL A 130 32.67 -18.77 3.90
C VAL A 130 32.07 -17.96 5.07
N ALA A 131 32.91 -17.42 5.94
CA ALA A 131 32.48 -16.57 7.05
C ALA A 131 31.80 -15.28 6.55
N ALA A 132 32.38 -14.61 5.55
CA ALA A 132 31.81 -13.43 4.92
C ALA A 132 30.44 -13.74 4.27
N GLY A 133 30.30 -14.91 3.64
CA GLY A 133 29.04 -15.38 3.07
C GLY A 133 27.93 -15.55 4.12
N ILE A 134 28.26 -16.13 5.28
CA ILE A 134 27.32 -16.25 6.42
C ILE A 134 26.92 -14.86 6.92
N GLU A 135 27.91 -14.00 7.18
CA GLU A 135 27.69 -12.66 7.72
C GLU A 135 26.82 -11.81 6.78
N GLN A 136 27.11 -11.83 5.47
CA GLN A 136 26.35 -11.07 4.48
C GLN A 136 24.87 -11.49 4.46
N ASN A 137 24.58 -12.79 4.51
CA ASN A 137 23.21 -13.29 4.53
C ASN A 137 22.50 -12.98 5.86
N ALA A 138 23.21 -13.07 7.00
CA ALA A 138 22.67 -12.68 8.31
C ALA A 138 22.32 -11.18 8.35
N ARG A 139 23.23 -10.30 7.89
CA ARG A 139 22.98 -8.85 7.77
C ARG A 139 21.83 -8.53 6.83
N LYS A 140 21.67 -9.30 5.74
CA LYS A 140 20.51 -9.16 4.84
C LYS A 140 19.22 -9.51 5.55
N MET A 141 19.18 -10.60 6.33
CA MET A 141 18.00 -10.98 7.11
C MET A 141 17.66 -9.97 8.20
N GLN A 142 18.68 -9.43 8.90
CA GLN A 142 18.49 -8.37 9.89
C GLN A 142 17.82 -7.14 9.27
N ARG A 143 18.29 -6.67 8.10
CA ARG A 143 17.67 -5.55 7.38
C ARG A 143 16.21 -5.82 7.04
N LEU A 144 15.89 -7.01 6.52
CA LEU A 144 14.50 -7.39 6.21
C LEU A 144 13.59 -7.33 7.45
N ILE A 145 14.06 -7.84 8.59
CA ILE A 145 13.30 -7.81 9.83
C ILE A 145 13.07 -6.37 10.29
N THR A 146 14.11 -5.52 10.24
CA THR A 146 13.98 -4.10 10.58
C THR A 146 12.96 -3.43 9.66
N ASP A 147 13.08 -3.56 8.33
CA ASP A 147 12.15 -2.95 7.36
C ASP A 147 10.68 -3.35 7.62
N ILE A 148 10.43 -4.62 7.97
CA ILE A 148 9.08 -5.10 8.32
C ILE A 148 8.55 -4.48 9.61
N LEU A 149 9.41 -4.38 10.63
CA LEU A 149 9.02 -3.77 11.91
C LEU A 149 8.74 -2.29 11.75
N ASP A 150 9.54 -1.57 10.97
CA ASP A 150 9.30 -0.16 10.71
C ASP A 150 7.98 0.05 9.97
N LEU A 151 7.72 -0.75 8.93
CA LEU A 151 6.46 -0.68 8.20
C LEU A 151 5.27 -0.95 9.12
N ALA A 152 5.37 -1.95 10.01
CA ALA A 152 4.33 -2.24 10.99
C ALA A 152 4.13 -1.07 11.97
N GLN A 153 5.21 -0.48 12.51
CA GLN A 153 5.14 0.67 13.42
C GLN A 153 4.52 1.90 12.76
N ILE A 154 4.91 2.18 11.51
CA ILE A 154 4.37 3.28 10.71
C ILE A 154 2.88 3.06 10.46
N GLN A 155 2.45 1.86 10.05
CA GLN A 155 1.03 1.56 9.79
C GLN A 155 0.15 1.63 11.06
N ILE A 156 0.70 1.26 12.23
CA ILE A 156 0.00 1.34 13.51
C ILE A 156 -0.15 2.81 13.98
N GLY A 157 0.60 3.74 13.38
CA GLY A 157 0.54 5.15 13.72
C GLY A 157 1.13 5.44 15.10
N GLU A 158 2.26 4.81 15.44
CA GLU A 158 3.03 5.24 16.63
C GLU A 158 3.25 6.76 16.57
N MET A 159 3.17 7.43 17.73
CA MET A 159 3.36 8.88 17.78
C MET A 159 4.78 9.23 17.33
N LEU A 160 4.88 9.87 16.17
CA LEU A 160 6.13 10.45 15.70
C LEU A 160 6.67 11.43 16.73
N ASN A 161 7.97 11.38 17.00
CA ASN A 161 8.63 12.31 17.88
C ASN A 161 9.03 13.56 17.08
N ILE A 162 8.03 14.33 16.66
CA ILE A 162 8.21 15.51 15.82
C ILE A 162 8.91 16.62 16.60
N HIS A 163 10.06 17.07 16.09
CA HIS A 163 10.78 18.24 16.56
C HIS A 163 11.15 19.14 15.38
N VAL A 164 11.41 20.42 15.65
CA VAL A 164 12.01 21.30 14.65
C VAL A 164 13.49 20.94 14.52
N VAL A 165 13.86 20.41 13.36
CA VAL A 165 15.20 19.91 13.05
C VAL A 165 15.73 20.62 11.81
N ASP A 166 17.01 20.97 11.81
CA ASP A 166 17.70 21.45 10.62
C ASP A 166 17.98 20.26 9.70
N VAL A 167 17.46 20.30 8.46
CA VAL A 167 17.54 19.16 7.55
C VAL A 167 18.89 19.03 6.85
N VAL A 168 19.67 20.13 6.74
CA VAL A 168 20.97 20.12 6.05
C VAL A 168 21.95 19.10 6.67
N PRO A 169 22.14 19.04 8.01
CA PRO A 169 22.97 18.01 8.63
C PRO A 169 22.51 16.56 8.35
N LEU A 170 21.20 16.33 8.19
CA LEU A 170 20.68 15.00 7.87
C LEU A 170 21.07 14.58 6.45
N LEU A 171 21.00 15.50 5.47
CA LEU A 171 21.43 15.27 4.10
C LEU A 171 22.94 14.98 4.03
N VAL A 172 23.74 15.79 4.72
CA VAL A 172 25.21 15.60 4.79
C VAL A 172 25.55 14.23 5.37
N ARG A 173 24.89 13.81 6.46
CA ARG A 173 25.09 12.49 7.06
C ARG A 173 24.75 11.38 6.07
N SER A 174 23.60 11.46 5.39
CA SER A 174 23.17 10.44 4.44
C SER A 174 24.16 10.27 3.27
N LEU A 175 24.67 11.39 2.74
CA LEU A 175 25.70 11.37 1.70
C LEU A 175 27.03 10.78 2.19
N GLN A 176 27.45 11.09 3.41
CA GLN A 176 28.66 10.51 4.01
C GLN A 176 28.54 8.99 4.20
N GLU A 177 27.37 8.49 4.57
CA GLU A 177 27.13 7.05 4.71
C GLU A 177 27.13 6.33 3.35
N ALA A 178 26.66 7.00 2.29
CA ALA A 178 26.68 6.48 0.93
C ALA A 178 28.06 6.57 0.23
N ASP A 179 28.97 7.44 0.72
CA ASP A 179 30.26 7.76 0.10
C ASP A 179 31.13 6.53 -0.18
N ILE A 180 31.17 5.54 0.72
CA ILE A 180 31.94 4.30 0.52
C ILE A 180 31.46 3.56 -0.74
N HIS A 181 30.14 3.44 -0.90
CA HIS A 181 29.54 2.75 -2.06
C HIS A 181 29.69 3.56 -3.35
N ALA A 182 29.57 4.89 -3.25
CA ALA A 182 29.76 5.79 -4.38
C ALA A 182 31.21 5.73 -4.90
N ARG A 183 32.21 5.83 -4.01
CA ARG A 183 33.64 5.73 -4.39
C ARG A 183 34.00 4.40 -5.02
N ASN A 184 33.44 3.29 -4.52
CA ASN A 184 33.65 1.96 -5.11
C ASN A 184 33.14 1.86 -6.56
N LYS A 185 32.20 2.72 -6.95
CA LYS A 185 31.68 2.85 -8.33
C LYS A 185 32.15 4.12 -9.03
N GLN A 186 33.09 4.87 -8.46
CA GLN A 186 33.54 6.16 -9.01
C GLN A 186 32.38 7.16 -9.26
N ILE A 187 31.30 7.08 -8.48
CA ILE A 187 30.15 8.00 -8.59
C ILE A 187 30.47 9.31 -7.88
N GLN A 188 30.14 10.43 -8.52
CA GLN A 188 30.23 11.76 -7.93
C GLN A 188 28.97 12.06 -7.10
N LEU A 189 29.16 12.50 -5.86
CA LEU A 189 28.08 12.91 -4.95
C LEU A 189 28.14 14.42 -4.76
N HIS A 190 27.05 15.12 -5.11
CA HIS A 190 26.94 16.57 -4.92
C HIS A 190 25.78 16.91 -4.00
N LEU A 191 25.99 17.94 -3.17
CA LEU A 191 24.95 18.54 -2.32
C LEU A 191 24.78 19.99 -2.71
N GLU A 192 23.59 20.32 -3.21
CA GLU A 192 23.16 21.68 -3.50
C GLU A 192 22.19 22.12 -2.41
N ALA A 193 22.72 22.69 -1.34
CA ALA A 193 21.92 23.18 -0.22
C ALA A 193 22.27 24.64 0.11
N PRO A 194 21.32 25.43 0.65
CA PRO A 194 21.62 26.77 1.14
C PRO A 194 22.64 26.75 2.28
N GLU A 195 23.39 27.84 2.45
CA GLU A 195 24.37 27.97 3.54
C GLU A 195 23.72 28.23 4.91
N HIS A 196 22.41 28.50 4.95
CA HIS A 196 21.65 28.74 6.18
C HIS A 196 20.86 27.51 6.62
N ARG A 197 20.39 27.54 7.87
CA ARG A 197 19.55 26.47 8.45
C ARG A 197 18.19 26.41 7.77
N VAL A 198 17.72 25.21 7.48
CA VAL A 198 16.40 24.95 6.92
C VAL A 198 15.59 24.12 7.92
N PRO A 199 14.82 24.76 8.83
CA PRO A 199 14.08 24.08 9.88
C PRO A 199 12.83 23.39 9.32
N LEU A 200 12.63 22.13 9.69
CA LEU A 200 11.42 21.34 9.41
C LEU A 200 10.92 20.65 10.67
N ALA A 201 9.59 20.57 10.84
CA ALA A 201 8.98 19.78 11.90
C ALA A 201 8.96 18.30 11.48
N LEU A 202 9.91 17.51 11.98
CA LEU A 202 10.05 16.10 11.62
C LEU A 202 10.61 15.22 12.74
N ASP A 203 10.41 13.91 12.60
CA ASP A 203 11.11 12.90 13.37
C ASP A 203 12.44 12.58 12.68
N ALA A 204 13.55 13.02 13.30
CA ALA A 204 14.89 12.89 12.71
C ALA A 204 15.31 11.44 12.46
N HIS A 205 14.79 10.47 13.24
CA HIS A 205 15.14 9.07 13.08
C HIS A 205 14.49 8.50 11.82
N TYR A 206 13.16 8.63 11.70
CA TYR A 206 12.44 8.14 10.52
C TYR A 206 12.81 8.92 9.26
N PHE A 207 12.97 10.24 9.36
CA PHE A 207 13.32 11.05 8.20
C PHE A 207 14.75 10.79 7.71
N GLY A 208 15.70 10.52 8.61
CA GLY A 208 17.03 10.05 8.21
C GLY A 208 16.96 8.79 7.33
N ARG A 209 16.08 7.84 7.68
CA ARG A 209 15.88 6.61 6.89
C ARG A 209 15.29 6.87 5.52
N VAL A 210 14.44 7.89 5.38
CA VAL A 210 13.93 8.33 4.07
C VAL A 210 15.09 8.75 3.17
N LEU A 211 15.96 9.63 3.68
CA LEU A 211 17.13 10.11 2.96
C LEU A 211 18.07 8.96 2.60
N ASP A 212 18.38 8.10 3.57
CA ASP A 212 19.26 6.95 3.36
C ASP A 212 18.69 6.00 2.31
N ASN A 213 17.37 5.80 2.26
CA ASN A 213 16.75 4.93 1.25
C ASN A 213 16.94 5.51 -0.16
N LEU A 214 16.62 6.80 -0.34
CA LEU A 214 16.67 7.46 -1.65
C LEU A 214 18.11 7.62 -2.14
N VAL A 215 19.03 8.09 -1.29
CA VAL A 215 20.45 8.26 -1.65
C VAL A 215 21.10 6.90 -1.95
N ASN A 216 20.83 5.86 -1.15
CA ASN A 216 21.37 4.54 -1.44
C ASN A 216 20.77 3.93 -2.71
N ASN A 217 19.49 4.18 -3.01
CA ASN A 217 18.89 3.76 -4.28
C ASN A 217 19.58 4.46 -5.45
N ALA A 218 19.75 5.78 -5.40
CA ALA A 218 20.47 6.55 -6.42
C ALA A 218 21.86 5.94 -6.68
N VAL A 219 22.72 5.83 -5.65
CA VAL A 219 24.07 5.23 -5.78
C VAL A 219 24.03 3.78 -6.28
N LYS A 220 23.03 3.01 -5.86
CA LYS A 220 22.87 1.61 -6.30
C LYS A 220 22.51 1.49 -7.78
N TYR A 221 21.66 2.37 -8.30
CA TYR A 221 21.14 2.32 -9.67
C TYR A 221 21.92 3.20 -10.66
N THR A 222 22.80 4.07 -10.17
CA THR A 222 23.81 4.75 -10.99
C THR A 222 24.90 3.78 -11.43
N SER A 223 25.29 3.92 -12.70
CA SER A 223 26.40 3.19 -13.32
C SER A 223 27.75 3.71 -12.82
N GLU A 224 28.82 2.94 -13.08
CA GLU A 224 30.18 3.35 -12.73
C GLU A 224 30.56 4.65 -13.43
N GLY A 225 31.17 5.60 -12.70
CA GLY A 225 31.53 6.92 -13.21
C GLY A 225 30.36 7.92 -13.34
N GLY A 226 29.17 7.55 -12.86
CA GLY A 226 27.99 8.43 -12.89
C GLY A 226 27.96 9.50 -11.80
N GLU A 227 26.80 10.10 -11.62
CA GLU A 227 26.58 11.26 -10.75
C GLU A 227 25.25 11.14 -10.03
N VAL A 228 25.24 11.58 -8.77
CA VAL A 228 24.06 11.74 -7.94
C VAL A 228 24.08 13.13 -7.30
N VAL A 229 23.03 13.90 -7.52
CA VAL A 229 22.87 15.26 -7.00
C VAL A 229 21.72 15.29 -6.00
N VAL A 230 22.00 15.77 -4.80
CA VAL A 230 20.99 16.02 -3.78
C VAL A 230 20.79 17.52 -3.66
N SER A 231 19.58 18.00 -3.96
CA SER A 231 19.24 19.43 -3.91
C SER A 231 18.21 19.73 -2.83
N LEU A 232 18.37 20.87 -2.17
CA LEU A 232 17.45 21.40 -1.16
C LEU A 232 17.02 22.80 -1.58
N GLN A 233 15.73 22.96 -1.87
CA GLN A 233 15.12 24.24 -2.22
C GLN A 233 14.01 24.58 -1.24
N GLU A 234 13.80 25.88 -0.99
CA GLU A 234 12.73 26.35 -0.13
C GLU A 234 11.89 27.41 -0.84
N THR A 235 10.60 27.39 -0.52
CA THR A 235 9.63 28.42 -0.88
C THR A 235 9.08 29.04 0.40
N GLU A 236 8.11 29.95 0.28
CA GLU A 236 7.45 30.54 1.45
C GLU A 236 6.74 29.49 2.31
N ASP A 237 6.12 28.47 1.69
CA ASP A 237 5.25 27.52 2.40
C ASP A 237 5.84 26.10 2.49
N ARG A 238 6.79 25.74 1.62
CA ARG A 238 7.27 24.34 1.48
C ARG A 238 8.78 24.26 1.27
N VAL A 239 9.35 23.13 1.70
CA VAL A 239 10.72 22.71 1.40
C VAL A 239 10.68 21.53 0.44
N PHE A 240 11.56 21.55 -0.56
CA PHE A 240 11.73 20.53 -1.58
C PHE A 240 13.12 19.90 -1.44
N ILE A 241 13.16 18.59 -1.27
CA ILE A 241 14.39 17.78 -1.25
C ILE A 241 14.34 16.89 -2.48
N SER A 242 15.30 17.06 -3.38
CA SER A 242 15.37 16.27 -4.60
C SER A 242 16.64 15.43 -4.66
N ILE A 243 16.51 14.19 -5.10
CA ILE A 243 17.63 13.26 -5.31
C ILE A 243 17.58 12.87 -6.79
N GLU A 244 18.54 13.37 -7.55
CA GLU A 244 18.69 13.11 -8.98
C GLU A 244 19.86 12.16 -9.21
N ASP A 245 19.67 11.17 -10.07
CA ASP A 245 20.69 10.21 -10.50
C ASP A 245 20.71 10.10 -12.02
N ASN A 246 21.89 9.94 -12.63
CA ASN A 246 22.03 9.69 -14.08
C ASN A 246 22.17 8.20 -14.42
N GLY A 247 21.52 7.34 -13.63
CA GLY A 247 21.62 5.90 -13.72
C GLY A 247 20.75 5.27 -14.80
N ILE A 248 20.36 4.02 -14.55
CA ILE A 248 19.60 3.20 -15.51
C ILE A 248 18.18 3.73 -15.78
N GLY A 249 17.66 4.59 -14.92
CA GLY A 249 16.28 5.04 -14.96
C GLY A 249 15.25 3.93 -14.71
N ILE A 250 13.98 4.32 -14.73
CA ILE A 250 12.81 3.52 -14.45
C ILE A 250 11.91 3.55 -15.71
N PRO A 251 11.47 2.39 -16.22
CA PRO A 251 10.53 2.35 -17.34
C PRO A 251 9.19 3.01 -17.00
N ASP A 252 8.56 3.66 -17.98
CA ASP A 252 7.26 4.35 -17.80
C ASP A 252 6.14 3.43 -17.29
N GLU A 253 6.21 2.13 -17.62
CA GLU A 253 5.24 1.12 -17.15
C GLU A 253 5.40 0.78 -15.67
N ASP A 254 6.59 0.96 -15.10
CA ASP A 254 6.90 0.66 -13.70
C ASP A 254 6.71 1.88 -12.80
N LEU A 255 6.88 3.10 -13.33
CA LEU A 255 6.85 4.37 -12.58
C LEU A 255 5.60 4.55 -11.69
N PRO A 256 4.36 4.23 -12.13
CA PRO A 256 3.17 4.37 -11.28
C PRO A 256 3.15 3.46 -10.04
N HIS A 257 3.97 2.40 -10.05
CA HIS A 257 3.90 1.33 -9.07
C HIS A 257 5.10 1.29 -8.11
N ILE A 258 6.11 2.15 -8.29
CA ILE A 258 7.36 2.06 -7.52
C ILE A 258 7.20 2.30 -6.01
N PHE A 259 6.12 2.99 -5.61
CA PHE A 259 5.77 3.23 -4.21
C PHE A 259 4.84 2.16 -3.64
N GLU A 260 4.36 1.22 -4.46
CA GLU A 260 3.56 0.09 -3.98
C GLU A 260 4.44 -0.89 -3.18
N GLU A 261 3.86 -1.45 -2.12
CA GLU A 261 4.53 -2.46 -1.30
C GLU A 261 4.93 -3.68 -2.17
N PHE A 262 6.17 -4.13 -2.02
CA PHE A 262 6.74 -5.29 -2.72
C PHE A 262 6.91 -5.13 -4.24
N TYR A 263 6.65 -3.94 -4.78
CA TYR A 263 6.84 -3.72 -6.19
C TYR A 263 8.33 -3.72 -6.56
N ARG A 264 8.64 -4.37 -7.70
CA ARG A 264 9.99 -4.48 -8.23
C ARG A 264 9.94 -4.41 -9.75
N VAL A 265 10.73 -3.51 -10.30
CA VAL A 265 10.96 -3.36 -11.74
C VAL A 265 11.45 -4.70 -12.32
N ARG A 266 10.66 -5.30 -13.20
CA ARG A 266 10.86 -6.69 -13.69
C ARG A 266 11.85 -6.81 -14.83
N LYS A 267 12.11 -5.73 -15.58
CA LYS A 267 12.77 -5.78 -16.90
C LYS A 267 14.24 -5.36 -16.94
N SER A 268 14.86 -4.94 -15.83
CA SER A 268 16.29 -4.60 -15.88
C SER A 268 17.13 -5.86 -16.17
N THR A 269 17.69 -5.91 -17.37
CA THR A 269 18.67 -6.91 -17.86
C THR A 269 19.98 -6.91 -17.05
N HIS A 270 20.11 -6.05 -16.05
CA HIS A 270 21.30 -5.91 -15.22
C HIS A 270 21.18 -6.60 -13.85
N LYS A 271 21.59 -7.87 -13.81
CA LYS A 271 21.76 -8.74 -12.60
C LYS A 271 20.48 -8.95 -11.79
N LYS A 272 20.35 -10.12 -11.15
CA LYS A 272 19.36 -10.37 -10.08
C LYS A 272 19.61 -9.40 -8.92
N GLN A 273 19.11 -8.17 -9.01
CA GLN A 273 19.35 -7.16 -7.99
C GLN A 273 18.40 -7.36 -6.82
N SER A 274 18.99 -7.42 -5.64
CA SER A 274 18.37 -7.86 -4.39
C SER A 274 17.82 -6.67 -3.61
N GLY A 275 16.60 -6.80 -3.10
CA GLY A 275 15.95 -5.87 -2.17
C GLY A 275 14.48 -6.31 -1.95
N PRO A 276 13.90 -6.04 -0.77
CA PRO A 276 12.54 -6.49 -0.41
C PRO A 276 11.39 -5.82 -1.18
N GLY A 277 11.66 -4.74 -1.92
CA GLY A 277 10.58 -3.91 -2.51
C GLY A 277 9.80 -3.11 -1.46
N LEU A 278 10.33 -2.98 -0.24
CA LEU A 278 9.74 -2.21 0.85
C LEU A 278 10.32 -0.80 1.00
N GLY A 279 11.45 -0.51 0.36
CA GLY A 279 12.18 0.74 0.58
C GLY A 279 11.35 1.99 0.24
N LEU A 280 10.85 2.06 -0.99
CA LEU A 280 10.11 3.24 -1.46
C LEU A 280 8.70 3.35 -0.86
N SER A 281 8.05 2.23 -0.53
CA SER A 281 6.76 2.25 0.19
C SER A 281 6.92 2.76 1.63
N ILE A 282 7.99 2.36 2.33
CA ILE A 282 8.33 2.94 3.64
C ILE A 282 8.63 4.44 3.51
N VAL A 283 9.37 4.85 2.48
CA VAL A 283 9.63 6.27 2.21
C VAL A 283 8.32 7.05 2.07
N ALA A 284 7.42 6.60 1.19
CA ALA A 284 6.13 7.25 0.97
C ALA A 284 5.31 7.33 2.25
N ALA A 285 5.26 6.25 3.03
CA ALA A 285 4.52 6.21 4.29
C ALA A 285 5.07 7.20 5.33
N ILE A 286 6.40 7.28 5.50
CA ILE A 286 7.03 8.24 6.42
C ILE A 286 6.77 9.67 5.95
N VAL A 287 6.97 9.97 4.66
CA VAL A 287 6.75 11.31 4.10
C VAL A 287 5.29 11.75 4.31
N HIS A 288 4.32 10.86 4.08
CA HIS A 288 2.91 11.16 4.33
C HIS A 288 2.57 11.42 5.80
N GLN A 289 3.16 10.67 6.74
CA GLN A 289 2.97 10.95 8.17
C GLN A 289 3.56 12.31 8.59
N HIS A 290 4.53 12.83 7.84
CA HIS A 290 5.07 14.18 8.00
C HIS A 290 4.28 15.25 7.23
N SER A 291 3.07 14.93 6.77
CA SER A 291 2.23 15.82 5.95
C SER A 291 2.89 16.26 4.63
N GLY A 292 3.83 15.46 4.13
CA GLY A 292 4.52 15.69 2.88
C GLY A 292 3.97 14.86 1.72
N GLU A 293 4.60 15.05 0.57
CA GLU A 293 4.34 14.30 -0.66
C GLU A 293 5.68 13.92 -1.31
N ILE A 294 5.74 12.73 -1.90
CA ILE A 294 6.89 12.27 -2.69
C ILE A 294 6.45 11.98 -4.12
N THR A 295 7.23 12.44 -5.09
CA THR A 295 7.04 12.18 -6.52
C THR A 295 8.31 11.62 -7.13
N ALA A 296 8.17 10.99 -8.30
CA ALA A 296 9.29 10.48 -9.07
C ALA A 296 9.10 10.78 -10.55
N GLU A 297 10.17 11.26 -11.19
CA GLU A 297 10.29 11.42 -12.63
C GLU A 297 11.48 10.59 -13.10
N SER A 298 11.34 9.87 -14.21
CA SER A 298 12.44 9.03 -14.69
C SER A 298 12.30 8.72 -16.17
N GLN A 299 13.42 8.47 -16.82
CA GLN A 299 13.46 7.96 -18.18
C GLN A 299 14.51 6.85 -18.26
N GLU A 300 14.10 5.70 -18.80
CA GLU A 300 14.98 4.55 -18.99
C GLU A 300 16.24 4.93 -19.79
N GLY A 301 17.41 4.61 -19.24
CA GLY A 301 18.72 4.93 -19.78
C GLY A 301 19.20 6.38 -19.58
N ARG A 302 18.43 7.24 -18.91
CA ARG A 302 18.86 8.62 -18.59
C ARG A 302 19.04 8.88 -17.09
N GLY A 303 18.19 8.31 -16.25
CA GLY A 303 18.24 8.58 -14.81
C GLY A 303 16.87 8.71 -14.15
N SER A 304 16.88 9.10 -12.88
CA SER A 304 15.67 9.28 -12.07
C SER A 304 15.81 10.51 -11.16
N LEU A 305 14.70 11.16 -10.88
CA LEU A 305 14.56 12.28 -9.98
C LEU A 305 13.46 11.96 -8.98
N PHE A 306 13.81 11.85 -7.71
CA PHE A 306 12.85 11.73 -6.61
C PHE A 306 12.73 13.08 -5.91
N THR A 307 11.51 13.58 -5.73
CA THR A 307 11.26 14.87 -5.06
C THR A 307 10.36 14.67 -3.86
N ILE A 308 10.84 15.05 -2.67
CA ILE A 308 10.04 15.13 -1.44
C ILE A 308 9.67 16.59 -1.24
N SER A 309 8.40 16.85 -0.94
CA SER A 309 7.91 18.17 -0.56
C SER A 309 7.29 18.12 0.84
N LEU A 310 7.71 19.04 1.71
CA LEU A 310 7.27 19.11 3.11
C LEU A 310 6.78 20.52 3.44
N PRO A 311 5.74 20.66 4.29
CA PRO A 311 5.31 21.97 4.76
C PRO A 311 6.35 22.58 5.70
N ARG A 312 6.51 23.90 5.65
CA ARG A 312 7.30 24.62 6.66
C ARG A 312 6.56 24.66 8.00
N PRO A 313 7.29 24.60 9.12
CA PRO A 313 6.72 24.62 10.47
C PRO A 313 6.09 25.98 10.85
#